data_AF-A0A7S2K0E8-F1
#
_entry.id   AF-A0A7S2K0E8-F1
#
_cell.length_a   1.000
_cell.length_b   1.000
_cell.length_c   1.000
_cell.angle_alpha   90.00
_cell.angle_beta   90.00
_cell.angle_gamma   90.00
#
_symmetry.space_group_name_H-M   'P 1'
#
loop_
_entity.id
_entity.type
_entity.pdbx_description
1 polymer ?
#
loop_
_entity_poly.entity_id
_entity_poly.type
_entity_poly.pdbx_seq_one_letter_code
_entity_poly.pdbx_strand_id
1 'polypeptide(L)'
;QGPSGSARWCGSRPAEARGPMEEAIPEIPTFIKHEADDAYKIGRFESIRRTLDSGQQALDRFRSRLFTSMVVNALVLGAASIGILHGVGVAFAYHGWPGCAFSFLTGVYEGSGITLLGLAPLPDDLGRTRSILVILLLVLGASSASVMWLIVQLASDGGVDEFRSVCALPLFVTSFCLFGIALAQPSVVRMQKWMWSAARVHLLMRLLVSVMIGTASCAFGRMPKEFFRVPPLMVGLYIAWSPSMHRRAHGCLRRQYDTRKKRTAATGVAALLGGHSMPEILSQARARFRHIDLSQVDEADIADNRPNPDLFSKTNATALGSCDAFISHSWHDDPKLKWKALQAWRAKFIAQHGREPTVWIDKYCLDQTNIDIDLRCLPIFMSGCSQLVVLFGPTYLSRLWCVVELLTFVQMDLDIGLIDLDLVCPNGSRNKEGRAALARTADTFCVSKCECFNVGDKQKLLNVIYAGFGDMRNFNREVLRALRGTGMCTTV
;
A
#
# COMPACT_ATOMS: atom_id res chain seq x y z
N GLN A 1 -18.60 -18.87 -75.62
CA GLN A 1 -18.03 -17.77 -76.43
C GLN A 1 -17.15 -16.96 -75.49
N GLY A 2 -15.89 -17.31 -75.26
CA GLY A 2 -14.70 -17.01 -76.07
C GLY A 2 -13.59 -16.60 -75.07
N PRO A 3 -12.30 -16.91 -75.29
CA PRO A 3 -11.50 -17.55 -74.24
C PRO A 3 -10.33 -16.74 -73.67
N SER A 4 -9.86 -17.26 -72.54
CA SER A 4 -8.65 -17.00 -71.75
C SER A 4 -7.34 -16.95 -72.55
N GLY A 5 -6.51 -15.94 -72.29
CA GLY A 5 -5.11 -15.86 -72.73
C GLY A 5 -4.15 -16.11 -71.56
N SER A 6 -3.40 -17.22 -71.65
CA SER A 6 -2.27 -17.57 -70.78
C SER A 6 -0.97 -17.21 -71.49
N ALA A 7 -0.09 -16.46 -70.82
CA ALA A 7 1.25 -16.16 -71.32
C ALA A 7 2.29 -16.94 -70.50
N ARG A 8 2.94 -17.86 -71.20
CA ARG A 8 4.00 -18.77 -70.73
C ARG A 8 5.34 -18.11 -71.09
N TRP A 9 6.17 -17.79 -70.12
CA TRP A 9 7.55 -17.30 -70.32
C TRP A 9 8.55 -18.46 -70.11
N CYS A 10 9.21 -18.86 -71.19
CA CYS A 10 10.44 -19.66 -71.17
C CYS A 10 11.62 -18.69 -71.37
N GLY A 11 12.63 -18.76 -70.51
CA GLY A 11 13.87 -18.00 -70.64
C GLY A 11 15.04 -18.79 -70.03
N SER A 12 15.95 -19.20 -70.90
CA SER A 12 17.10 -20.08 -70.72
C SER A 12 18.21 -19.47 -69.85
N ARG A 13 18.91 -20.31 -69.09
CA ARG A 13 20.19 -20.00 -68.41
C ARG A 13 21.38 -20.04 -69.38
N PRO A 14 22.48 -19.36 -69.05
CA PRO A 14 23.81 -19.93 -69.19
C PRO A 14 24.51 -20.08 -67.83
N ALA A 15 25.43 -21.04 -67.80
CA ALA A 15 26.24 -21.45 -66.66
C ALA A 15 27.52 -20.63 -66.55
N GLU A 16 27.95 -20.33 -65.32
CA GLU A 16 29.33 -19.95 -64.98
C GLU A 16 29.66 -20.41 -63.56
N ALA A 17 30.95 -20.63 -63.29
CA ALA A 17 31.46 -21.69 -62.43
C ALA A 17 32.32 -21.18 -61.25
N ARG A 18 32.37 -22.01 -60.17
CA ARG A 18 33.41 -22.16 -59.09
C ARG A 18 33.72 -20.92 -58.22
N GLY A 19 33.83 -20.99 -56.89
CA GLY A 19 33.75 -22.07 -55.90
C GLY A 19 33.90 -21.48 -54.47
N PRO A 20 33.85 -22.28 -53.38
CA PRO A 20 34.16 -21.77 -52.04
C PRO A 20 35.46 -22.35 -51.47
N MET A 21 36.18 -21.49 -50.75
CA MET A 21 37.32 -21.81 -49.90
C MET A 21 36.79 -21.83 -48.46
N GLU A 22 36.85 -22.99 -47.80
CA GLU A 22 36.34 -23.21 -46.44
C GLU A 22 37.53 -23.58 -45.54
N GLU A 23 37.94 -22.64 -44.69
CA GLU A 23 38.95 -22.84 -43.63
C GLU A 23 38.28 -23.47 -42.40
N ALA A 24 38.83 -24.60 -41.95
CA ALA A 24 38.35 -25.35 -40.80
C ALA A 24 38.81 -24.71 -39.47
N ILE A 25 37.85 -24.35 -38.61
CA ILE A 25 38.06 -24.02 -37.20
C ILE A 25 37.72 -25.26 -36.36
N PRO A 26 38.54 -25.65 -35.37
CA PRO A 26 38.27 -26.85 -34.58
C PRO A 26 37.08 -26.65 -33.64
N GLU A 27 36.10 -27.56 -33.74
CA GLU A 27 34.92 -27.61 -32.87
C GLU A 27 35.33 -27.91 -31.41
N ILE A 28 35.00 -26.98 -30.51
CA ILE A 28 35.04 -27.22 -29.07
C ILE A 28 33.79 -28.03 -28.70
N PRO A 29 33.89 -29.14 -27.94
CA PRO A 29 32.75 -29.97 -27.58
C PRO A 29 31.65 -29.17 -26.88
N THR A 30 30.49 -29.08 -27.54
CA THR A 30 29.26 -28.40 -27.10
C THR A 30 28.70 -28.94 -25.78
N PHE A 31 29.20 -30.07 -25.29
CA PHE A 31 28.73 -30.70 -24.06
C PHE A 31 29.20 -29.96 -22.78
N ILE A 32 30.36 -29.30 -22.79
CA ILE A 32 30.89 -28.63 -21.58
C ILE A 32 30.24 -27.25 -21.34
N LYS A 33 29.69 -26.61 -22.38
CA LYS A 33 29.02 -25.31 -22.25
C LYS A 33 27.64 -25.40 -21.60
N HIS A 34 26.90 -26.50 -21.80
CA HIS A 34 25.55 -26.63 -21.24
C HIS A 34 25.56 -26.92 -19.74
N GLU A 35 26.48 -27.76 -19.24
CA GLU A 35 26.57 -28.06 -17.80
C GLU A 35 27.03 -26.86 -16.96
N ALA A 36 27.97 -26.06 -17.45
CA ALA A 36 28.44 -24.87 -16.72
C ALA A 36 27.36 -23.78 -16.63
N ASP A 37 26.53 -23.65 -17.67
CA ASP A 37 25.48 -22.65 -17.75
C ASP A 37 24.24 -23.05 -16.90
N ASP A 38 23.96 -24.36 -16.79
CA ASP A 38 22.90 -24.88 -15.92
C ASP A 38 23.30 -24.86 -14.43
N ALA A 39 24.56 -25.18 -14.10
CA ALA A 39 25.08 -25.05 -12.74
C ALA A 39 25.08 -23.59 -12.24
N TYR A 40 25.42 -22.64 -13.13
CA TYR A 40 25.37 -21.20 -12.82
C TYR A 40 23.93 -20.68 -12.64
N LYS A 41 22.98 -21.14 -13.48
CA LYS A 41 21.56 -20.80 -13.35
C LYS A 41 20.94 -21.35 -12.07
N ILE A 42 21.26 -22.60 -11.70
CA ILE A 42 20.77 -23.23 -10.46
C ILE A 42 21.32 -22.50 -9.23
N GLY A 43 22.62 -22.18 -9.19
CA GLY A 43 23.23 -21.44 -8.08
C GLY A 43 22.65 -20.03 -7.90
N ARG A 44 22.38 -19.31 -9.00
CA ARG A 44 21.76 -17.97 -8.96
C ARG A 44 20.28 -18.03 -8.54
N PHE A 45 19.55 -19.06 -8.96
CA PHE A 45 18.16 -19.28 -8.57
C PHE A 45 18.03 -19.62 -7.08
N GLU A 46 18.92 -20.45 -6.53
CA GLU A 46 18.95 -20.73 -5.10
C GLU A 46 19.32 -19.50 -4.26
N SER A 47 20.25 -18.66 -4.73
CA SER A 47 20.61 -17.41 -4.04
C SER A 47 19.43 -16.42 -3.99
N ILE A 48 18.72 -16.26 -5.10
CA ILE A 48 17.50 -15.41 -5.17
C ILE A 48 16.38 -16.01 -4.30
N ARG A 49 16.18 -17.32 -4.32
CA ARG A 49 15.22 -18.02 -3.47
C ARG A 49 15.54 -17.84 -1.99
N ARG A 50 16.80 -17.98 -1.56
CA ARG A 50 17.20 -17.72 -0.16
C ARG A 50 17.00 -16.25 0.24
N THR A 51 17.22 -15.32 -0.68
CA THR A 51 16.98 -13.88 -0.44
C THR A 51 15.48 -13.55 -0.35
N LEU A 52 14.66 -14.18 -1.18
CA LEU A 52 13.19 -14.06 -1.13
C LEU A 52 12.59 -14.77 0.09
N ASP A 53 13.06 -15.96 0.43
CA ASP A 53 12.60 -16.72 1.60
C ASP A 53 13.04 -16.03 2.90
N SER A 54 14.24 -15.43 2.94
CA SER A 54 14.66 -14.62 4.08
C SER A 54 13.89 -13.29 4.17
N GLY A 55 13.58 -12.65 3.03
CA GLY A 55 12.73 -11.47 2.97
C GLY A 55 11.28 -11.75 3.38
N GLN A 56 10.70 -12.84 2.89
CA GLN A 56 9.35 -13.29 3.21
C GLN A 56 9.26 -13.75 4.66
N GLN A 57 10.21 -14.55 5.16
CA GLN A 57 10.29 -14.89 6.58
C GLN A 57 10.57 -13.66 7.45
N ALA A 58 11.31 -12.65 6.98
CA ALA A 58 11.50 -11.40 7.72
C ALA A 58 10.21 -10.57 7.74
N LEU A 59 9.46 -10.53 6.65
CA LEU A 59 8.20 -9.80 6.52
C LEU A 59 7.07 -10.49 7.29
N ASP A 60 7.00 -11.81 7.27
CA ASP A 60 6.03 -12.60 8.02
C ASP A 60 6.39 -12.62 9.52
N ARG A 61 7.68 -12.72 9.86
CA ARG A 61 8.14 -12.44 11.23
C ARG A 61 7.85 -11.00 11.62
N PHE A 62 7.92 -10.02 10.73
CA PHE A 62 7.64 -8.62 11.05
C PHE A 62 6.14 -8.35 11.17
N ARG A 63 5.28 -8.84 10.26
CA ARG A 63 3.81 -8.74 10.32
C ARG A 63 3.26 -9.50 11.53
N SER A 64 3.75 -10.71 11.76
CA SER A 64 3.50 -11.46 12.99
C SER A 64 3.99 -10.64 14.17
N ARG A 65 5.26 -10.18 14.21
CA ARG A 65 5.77 -9.32 15.30
C ARG A 65 5.09 -7.97 15.41
N LEU A 66 4.35 -7.47 14.43
CA LEU A 66 3.70 -6.16 14.45
C LEU A 66 2.23 -6.28 14.87
N PHE A 67 1.51 -7.28 14.38
CA PHE A 67 0.20 -7.63 14.91
C PHE A 67 0.35 -8.16 16.33
N THR A 68 1.32 -9.06 16.54
CA THR A 68 1.79 -9.43 17.87
C THR A 68 2.27 -8.18 18.58
N SER A 69 3.14 -7.29 18.09
CA SER A 69 3.52 -6.08 18.85
C SER A 69 2.38 -5.08 19.07
N MET A 70 1.31 -5.01 18.29
CA MET A 70 0.17 -4.13 18.59
C MET A 70 -0.80 -4.79 19.57
N VAL A 71 -1.07 -6.08 19.40
CA VAL A 71 -1.93 -6.87 20.28
C VAL A 71 -1.19 -7.14 21.59
N VAL A 72 0.07 -7.57 21.54
CA VAL A 72 1.06 -7.60 22.63
C VAL A 72 1.32 -6.21 23.16
N ASN A 73 1.56 -5.11 22.43
CA ASN A 73 1.68 -3.81 23.12
C ASN A 73 0.36 -3.35 23.72
N ALA A 74 -0.81 -3.67 23.18
CA ALA A 74 -2.09 -3.37 23.83
C ALA A 74 -2.39 -4.31 25.01
N LEU A 75 -1.94 -5.57 24.94
CA LEU A 75 -2.02 -6.59 25.98
C LEU A 75 -0.83 -6.55 26.94
N VAL A 76 0.24 -5.82 26.68
CA VAL A 76 1.46 -5.62 27.49
C VAL A 76 1.38 -4.22 28.07
N LEU A 77 1.02 -3.18 27.32
CA LEU A 77 0.44 -1.98 27.92
C LEU A 77 -0.92 -2.26 28.55
N GLY A 78 -1.49 -3.46 28.45
CA GLY A 78 -2.65 -3.90 29.21
C GLY A 78 -2.21 -4.73 30.42
N ALA A 79 -1.51 -5.85 30.19
CA ALA A 79 -1.10 -6.82 31.21
C ALA A 79 0.23 -6.49 31.88
N ALA A 80 1.23 -5.93 31.18
CA ALA A 80 2.36 -5.28 31.86
C ALA A 80 1.96 -3.94 32.46
N SER A 81 0.91 -3.24 32.02
CA SER A 81 0.31 -2.17 32.84
C SER A 81 -0.33 -2.73 34.09
N ILE A 82 -1.05 -3.86 34.04
CA ILE A 82 -1.58 -4.53 35.22
C ILE A 82 -0.44 -5.01 36.12
N GLY A 83 0.61 -5.63 35.59
CA GLY A 83 1.77 -6.12 36.33
C GLY A 83 2.70 -5.01 36.83
N ILE A 84 2.86 -3.92 36.09
CA ILE A 84 3.58 -2.70 36.51
C ILE A 84 2.72 -1.97 37.52
N LEU A 85 1.42 -1.74 37.33
CA LEU A 85 0.56 -1.16 38.36
C LEU A 85 0.52 -2.04 39.62
N HIS A 86 0.46 -3.35 39.49
CA HIS A 86 0.50 -4.26 40.65
C HIS A 86 1.88 -4.26 41.31
N GLY A 87 2.97 -4.34 40.55
CA GLY A 87 4.35 -4.34 41.05
C GLY A 87 4.80 -2.97 41.60
N VAL A 88 4.40 -1.89 40.95
CA VAL A 88 4.58 -0.49 41.38
C VAL A 88 3.65 -0.19 42.55
N GLY A 89 2.45 -0.74 42.59
CA GLY A 89 1.55 -0.67 43.74
C GLY A 89 2.13 -1.38 44.96
N VAL A 90 2.72 -2.57 44.78
CA VAL A 90 3.43 -3.34 45.82
C VAL A 90 4.73 -2.63 46.24
N ALA A 91 5.53 -2.13 45.30
CA ALA A 91 6.76 -1.38 45.58
C ALA A 91 6.47 -0.02 46.27
N PHE A 92 5.37 0.66 45.90
CA PHE A 92 4.94 1.90 46.56
C PHE A 92 4.32 1.65 47.93
N ALA A 93 3.64 0.52 48.13
CA ALA A 93 3.22 0.08 49.47
C ALA A 93 4.45 -0.17 50.38
N TYR A 94 5.55 -0.67 49.82
CA TYR A 94 6.81 -0.88 50.53
C TYR A 94 7.60 0.41 50.82
N HIS A 95 7.50 1.43 49.95
CA HIS A 95 8.27 2.68 50.06
C HIS A 95 7.47 3.89 50.61
N GLY A 96 6.27 3.67 51.15
CA GLY A 96 5.48 4.72 51.81
C GLY A 96 5.00 5.85 50.91
N TRP A 97 4.96 5.64 49.59
CA TRP A 97 4.44 6.64 48.66
C TRP A 97 2.91 6.78 48.81
N PRO A 98 2.34 7.99 48.66
CA PRO A 98 0.92 8.23 48.89
C PRO A 98 0.08 7.52 47.82
N GLY A 99 -0.88 6.68 48.24
CA GLY A 99 -1.78 5.92 47.35
C GLY A 99 -2.59 6.74 46.33
N CYS A 100 -2.46 8.06 46.37
CA CYS A 100 -2.92 9.02 45.38
C CYS A 100 -2.29 8.84 44.00
N ALA A 101 -0.96 8.59 43.93
CA ALA A 101 -0.26 8.43 42.64
C ALA A 101 -0.71 7.17 41.89
N PHE A 102 -0.87 6.06 42.63
CA PHE A 102 -1.40 4.81 42.09
C PHE A 102 -2.83 4.98 41.54
N SER A 103 -3.69 5.67 42.29
CA SER A 103 -5.04 6.00 41.83
C SER A 103 -5.01 6.86 40.58
N PHE A 104 -4.15 7.88 40.49
CA PHE A 104 -4.00 8.69 39.28
C PHE A 104 -3.63 7.84 38.06
N LEU A 105 -2.60 6.99 38.17
CA LEU A 105 -2.16 6.13 37.07
C LEU A 105 -3.23 5.12 36.65
N THR A 106 -3.98 4.58 37.62
CA THR A 106 -5.14 3.72 37.33
C THR A 106 -6.20 4.47 36.54
N GLY A 107 -6.50 5.72 36.92
CA GLY A 107 -7.42 6.57 36.17
C GLY A 107 -6.93 6.91 34.75
N VAL A 108 -5.62 7.15 34.58
CA VAL A 108 -5.01 7.34 33.25
C VAL A 108 -5.16 6.09 32.41
N TYR A 109 -4.90 4.91 32.96
CA TYR A 109 -5.03 3.64 32.25
C TYR A 109 -6.49 3.39 31.83
N GLU A 110 -7.44 3.49 32.76
CA GLU A 110 -8.86 3.27 32.48
C GLU A 110 -9.40 4.29 31.45
N GLY A 111 -9.03 5.57 31.60
CA GLY A 111 -9.46 6.65 30.71
C GLY A 111 -8.83 6.58 29.32
N SER A 112 -7.53 6.29 29.23
CA SER A 112 -6.79 6.24 27.96
C SER A 112 -7.01 4.92 27.21
N GLY A 113 -7.12 3.78 27.88
CA GLY A 113 -7.26 2.48 27.22
C GLY A 113 -8.52 2.39 26.36
N ILE A 114 -9.67 2.79 26.91
CA ILE A 114 -10.94 2.81 26.17
C ILE A 114 -10.92 3.87 25.06
N THR A 115 -10.32 5.04 25.33
CA THR A 115 -10.24 6.13 24.35
C THR A 115 -9.31 5.77 23.19
N LEU A 116 -8.14 5.19 23.46
CA LEU A 116 -7.14 4.78 22.46
C LEU A 116 -7.64 3.62 21.61
N LEU A 117 -8.28 2.62 22.22
CA LEU A 117 -8.92 1.53 21.49
C LEU A 117 -10.11 2.05 20.67
N GLY A 118 -10.85 3.04 21.17
CA GLY A 118 -11.91 3.74 20.42
C GLY A 118 -11.38 4.59 19.25
N LEU A 119 -10.11 5.00 19.27
CA LEU A 119 -9.47 5.75 18.18
C LEU A 119 -8.85 4.85 17.10
N ALA A 120 -8.67 3.56 17.38
CA ALA A 120 -8.07 2.59 16.47
C ALA A 120 -8.92 2.18 15.24
N PRO A 121 -10.27 2.19 15.23
CA PRO A 121 -11.02 1.72 14.07
C PRO A 121 -10.92 2.70 12.91
N LEU A 122 -10.47 2.20 11.77
CA LEU A 122 -10.46 2.94 10.51
C LEU A 122 -11.88 2.94 9.93
N PRO A 123 -12.39 4.09 9.46
CA PRO A 123 -13.77 4.23 8.98
C PRO A 123 -14.13 3.31 7.79
N ASP A 124 -13.13 2.78 7.10
CA ASP A 124 -13.30 2.02 5.86
C ASP A 124 -13.14 0.50 6.05
N ASP A 125 -12.81 0.02 7.26
CA ASP A 125 -12.54 -1.41 7.50
C ASP A 125 -13.46 -1.98 8.59
N LEU A 126 -14.53 -2.63 8.13
CA LEU A 126 -15.50 -3.31 8.99
C LEU A 126 -14.87 -4.45 9.80
N GLY A 127 -13.98 -5.23 9.18
CA GLY A 127 -13.33 -6.36 9.82
C GLY A 127 -12.46 -5.91 11.00
N ARG A 128 -11.58 -4.91 10.76
CA ARG A 128 -10.72 -4.35 11.82
C ARG A 128 -11.52 -3.69 12.93
N THR A 129 -12.57 -2.95 12.60
CA THR A 129 -13.45 -2.32 13.60
C THR A 129 -14.09 -3.38 14.50
N ARG A 130 -14.54 -4.51 13.93
CA ARG A 130 -15.06 -5.64 14.71
C ARG A 130 -13.99 -6.28 15.58
N SER A 131 -12.79 -6.53 15.05
CA SER A 131 -11.68 -7.10 15.85
C SER A 131 -11.33 -6.23 17.06
N ILE A 132 -11.28 -4.90 16.88
CA ILE A 132 -11.02 -3.96 17.97
C ILE A 132 -12.12 -4.00 19.03
N LEU A 133 -13.39 -4.05 18.60
CA LEU A 133 -14.52 -4.18 19.53
C LEU A 133 -14.53 -5.51 20.28
N VAL A 134 -14.14 -6.62 19.63
CA VAL A 134 -13.97 -7.92 20.28
C VAL A 134 -12.85 -7.84 21.33
N ILE A 135 -11.71 -7.24 21.00
CA ILE A 135 -10.61 -7.03 21.97
C ILE A 135 -11.10 -6.19 23.15
N LEU A 136 -11.83 -5.09 22.90
CA LEU A 136 -12.44 -4.26 23.94
C LEU A 136 -13.38 -5.07 24.85
N LEU A 137 -14.25 -5.90 24.26
CA LEU A 137 -15.16 -6.77 25.01
C LEU A 137 -14.41 -7.80 25.85
N LEU A 138 -13.33 -8.40 25.33
CA LEU A 138 -12.48 -9.33 26.07
C LEU A 138 -11.78 -8.65 27.25
N VAL A 139 -11.22 -7.46 27.04
CA VAL A 139 -10.57 -6.67 28.10
C VAL A 139 -11.57 -6.26 29.18
N LEU A 140 -12.77 -5.81 28.78
CA LEU A 140 -13.86 -5.49 29.71
C LEU A 140 -14.32 -6.75 30.46
N GLY A 141 -14.47 -7.88 29.78
CA GLY A 141 -14.85 -9.16 30.38
C GLY A 141 -13.84 -9.64 31.41
N ALA A 142 -12.55 -9.62 31.08
CA ALA A 142 -11.47 -9.96 32.01
C ALA A 142 -11.47 -9.04 33.24
N SER A 143 -11.62 -7.73 33.03
CA SER A 143 -11.71 -6.75 34.14
C SER A 143 -12.93 -7.01 35.03
N SER A 144 -14.05 -7.42 34.44
CA SER A 144 -15.28 -7.75 35.16
C SER A 144 -15.11 -9.02 36.01
N ALA A 145 -14.45 -10.05 35.44
CA ALA A 145 -14.16 -11.29 36.13
C ALA A 145 -13.23 -11.08 37.32
N SER A 146 -12.20 -10.23 37.19
CA SER A 146 -11.31 -9.86 38.30
C SER A 146 -12.05 -9.15 39.44
N VAL A 147 -12.98 -8.25 39.11
CA VAL A 147 -13.82 -7.58 40.12
C VAL A 147 -14.78 -8.56 40.78
N MET A 148 -15.42 -9.45 40.02
CA MET A 148 -16.27 -10.51 40.58
C MET A 148 -15.50 -11.45 41.51
N TRP A 149 -14.29 -11.85 41.14
CA TRP A 149 -13.44 -12.66 41.99
C TRP A 149 -13.09 -11.94 43.29
N LEU A 150 -12.78 -10.64 43.24
CA LEU A 150 -12.53 -9.83 44.43
C LEU A 150 -13.79 -9.70 45.32
N ILE A 151 -14.99 -9.56 44.73
CA ILE A 151 -16.25 -9.56 45.49
C ILE A 151 -16.40 -10.85 46.28
N VAL A 152 -16.16 -11.99 45.64
CA VAL A 152 -16.30 -13.32 46.27
C VAL A 152 -15.31 -13.48 47.43
N GLN A 153 -14.07 -12.99 47.28
CA GLN A 153 -13.07 -12.99 48.35
C GLN A 153 -13.46 -12.04 49.50
N LEU A 154 -13.92 -10.82 49.20
CA LEU A 154 -14.30 -9.87 50.25
C LEU A 154 -15.55 -10.30 51.03
N ALA A 155 -16.50 -10.96 50.34
CA ALA A 155 -17.70 -11.50 50.97
C ALA A 155 -17.40 -12.65 51.95
N SER A 156 -16.24 -13.32 51.85
CA SER A 156 -15.82 -14.30 52.85
C SER A 156 -15.23 -13.66 54.11
N ASP A 157 -14.72 -12.43 54.00
CA ASP A 157 -13.88 -11.79 55.02
C ASP A 157 -14.60 -10.68 55.82
N GLY A 158 -15.87 -10.37 55.49
CA GLY A 158 -16.75 -9.49 56.29
C GLY A 158 -16.32 -8.01 56.36
N GLY A 159 -15.55 -7.53 55.38
CA GLY A 159 -14.97 -6.18 55.36
C GLY A 159 -15.77 -5.13 54.58
N VAL A 160 -15.70 -3.87 55.03
CA VAL A 160 -16.38 -2.67 54.48
C VAL A 160 -16.03 -2.33 53.01
N ASP A 161 -15.05 -3.03 52.41
CA ASP A 161 -14.70 -2.87 50.97
C ASP A 161 -15.74 -3.49 50.00
N GLU A 162 -16.78 -4.16 50.52
CA GLU A 162 -17.90 -4.72 49.73
C GLU A 162 -18.60 -3.68 48.84
N PHE A 163 -18.79 -2.44 49.33
CA PHE A 163 -19.59 -1.44 48.64
C PHE A 163 -19.02 -1.04 47.26
N ARG A 164 -17.69 -0.89 47.17
CA ARG A 164 -17.01 -0.51 45.92
C ARG A 164 -17.26 -1.52 44.81
N SER A 165 -17.20 -2.79 45.17
CA SER A 165 -17.23 -3.87 44.21
C SER A 165 -18.66 -4.16 43.74
N VAL A 166 -19.65 -4.03 44.64
CA VAL A 166 -21.08 -4.10 44.29
C VAL A 166 -21.48 -3.00 43.31
N CYS A 167 -21.02 -1.75 43.52
CA CYS A 167 -21.32 -0.63 42.61
C CYS A 167 -20.66 -0.77 41.23
N ALA A 168 -19.57 -1.54 41.10
CA ALA A 168 -18.85 -1.69 39.84
C ALA A 168 -19.50 -2.71 38.89
N LEU A 169 -20.26 -3.69 39.40
CA LEU A 169 -20.85 -4.74 38.56
C LEU A 169 -21.86 -4.21 37.51
N PRO A 170 -22.83 -3.34 37.86
CA PRO A 170 -23.77 -2.80 36.87
C PRO A 170 -23.08 -1.98 35.77
N LEU A 171 -21.98 -1.29 36.12
CA LEU A 171 -21.17 -0.54 35.16
C LEU A 171 -20.61 -1.46 34.07
N PHE A 172 -20.01 -2.58 34.48
CA PHE A 172 -19.41 -3.53 33.55
C PHE A 172 -20.44 -4.16 32.63
N VAL A 173 -21.57 -4.61 33.21
CA VAL A 173 -22.68 -5.20 32.42
C VAL A 173 -23.19 -4.19 31.40
N THR A 174 -23.47 -2.95 31.82
CA THR A 174 -23.96 -1.89 30.92
C THR A 174 -22.95 -1.63 29.79
N SER A 175 -21.67 -1.53 30.12
CA SER A 175 -20.62 -1.29 29.14
C SER A 175 -20.49 -2.45 28.15
N PHE A 176 -20.51 -3.68 28.65
CA PHE A 176 -20.45 -4.89 27.84
C PHE A 176 -21.62 -4.96 26.85
N CYS A 177 -22.84 -4.69 27.32
CA CYS A 177 -24.02 -4.62 26.46
C CYS A 177 -23.89 -3.53 25.39
N LEU A 178 -23.44 -2.33 25.73
CA LEU A 178 -23.30 -1.22 24.77
C LEU A 178 -22.23 -1.52 23.71
N PHE A 179 -21.08 -2.10 24.09
CA PHE A 179 -20.06 -2.53 23.13
C PHE A 179 -20.51 -3.74 22.30
N GLY A 180 -21.32 -4.65 22.85
CA GLY A 180 -21.97 -5.72 22.11
C GLY A 180 -22.95 -5.19 21.05
N ILE A 181 -23.77 -4.20 21.40
CA ILE A 181 -24.65 -3.50 20.45
C ILE A 181 -23.83 -2.82 19.36
N ALA A 182 -22.71 -2.18 19.71
CA ALA A 182 -21.79 -1.58 18.73
C ALA A 182 -21.22 -2.62 17.77
N LEU A 183 -20.82 -3.80 18.27
CA LEU A 183 -20.28 -4.90 17.46
C LEU A 183 -21.31 -5.48 16.48
N ALA A 184 -22.58 -5.52 16.89
CA ALA A 184 -23.69 -6.02 16.08
C ALA A 184 -24.13 -5.06 14.94
N GLN A 185 -23.61 -3.82 14.89
CA GLN A 185 -24.03 -2.88 13.85
C GLN A 185 -23.50 -3.29 12.46
N PRO A 186 -24.30 -3.13 11.39
CA PRO A 186 -23.92 -3.54 10.04
C PRO A 186 -22.96 -2.57 9.34
N SER A 187 -22.92 -1.30 9.76
CA SER A 187 -22.10 -0.26 9.12
C SER A 187 -21.05 0.29 10.09
N VAL A 188 -19.83 0.55 9.60
CA VAL A 188 -18.73 1.11 10.40
C VAL A 188 -19.11 2.43 11.08
N VAL A 189 -19.84 3.31 10.39
CA VAL A 189 -20.29 4.60 10.95
C VAL A 189 -21.21 4.41 12.16
N ARG A 190 -22.18 3.49 12.07
CA ARG A 190 -23.05 3.14 13.21
C ARG A 190 -22.27 2.45 14.32
N MET A 191 -21.36 1.53 13.99
CA MET A 191 -20.49 0.88 14.98
C MET A 191 -19.71 1.92 15.78
N GLN A 192 -19.04 2.86 15.10
CA GLN A 192 -18.26 3.92 15.73
C GLN A 192 -19.13 4.84 16.59
N LYS A 193 -20.32 5.22 16.12
CA LYS A 193 -21.27 6.03 16.91
C LYS A 193 -21.65 5.33 18.22
N TRP A 194 -22.01 4.05 18.14
CA TRP A 194 -22.37 3.26 19.33
C TRP A 194 -21.17 3.01 20.24
N MET A 195 -19.99 2.73 19.68
CA MET A 195 -18.74 2.56 20.42
C MET A 195 -18.39 3.84 21.21
N TRP A 196 -18.45 5.01 20.59
CA TRP A 196 -18.22 6.28 21.29
C TRP A 196 -19.30 6.58 22.32
N SER A 197 -20.56 6.19 22.07
CA SER A 197 -21.62 6.25 23.07
C SER A 197 -21.33 5.35 24.27
N ALA A 198 -20.91 4.11 24.03
CA ALA A 198 -20.52 3.16 25.06
C ALA A 198 -19.33 3.69 25.89
N ALA A 199 -18.31 4.23 25.22
CA ALA A 199 -17.16 4.86 25.88
C ALA A 199 -17.57 6.04 26.77
N ARG A 200 -18.45 6.94 26.29
CA ARG A 200 -18.97 8.06 27.09
C ARG A 200 -19.71 7.59 28.34
N VAL A 201 -20.63 6.63 28.20
CA VAL A 201 -21.39 6.09 29.32
C VAL A 201 -20.46 5.42 30.33
N HIS A 202 -19.51 4.61 29.85
CA HIS A 202 -18.52 3.96 30.70
C HIS A 202 -17.69 4.98 31.50
N LEU A 203 -17.11 5.96 30.82
CA LEU A 203 -16.24 6.97 31.44
C LEU A 203 -17.01 7.88 32.40
N LEU A 204 -18.24 8.27 32.05
CA LEU A 204 -19.09 9.07 32.92
C LEU A 204 -19.45 8.31 34.20
N MET A 205 -19.87 7.05 34.07
CA MET A 205 -20.24 6.27 35.23
C MET A 205 -19.03 5.95 36.12
N ARG A 206 -17.85 5.72 35.54
CA ARG A 206 -16.58 5.60 36.29
C ARG A 206 -16.25 6.87 37.06
N LEU A 207 -16.37 8.01 36.40
CA LEU A 207 -16.17 9.32 37.02
C LEU A 207 -17.10 9.52 38.22
N LEU A 208 -18.40 9.23 38.06
CA LEU A 208 -19.38 9.33 39.13
C LEU A 208 -19.04 8.42 40.31
N VAL A 209 -18.67 7.16 40.06
CA VAL A 209 -18.25 6.21 41.12
C VAL A 209 -17.00 6.72 41.85
N SER A 210 -15.99 7.23 41.13
CA SER A 210 -14.78 7.79 41.77
C SER A 210 -15.09 9.02 42.62
N VAL A 211 -16.00 9.90 42.19
CA VAL A 211 -16.45 11.05 42.98
C VAL A 211 -17.24 10.62 44.21
N MET A 212 -18.16 9.66 44.08
CA MET A 212 -18.94 9.14 45.22
C MET A 212 -18.04 8.47 46.27
N ILE A 213 -17.09 7.63 45.86
CA ILE A 213 -16.17 6.98 46.81
C ILE A 213 -15.21 8.01 47.43
N GLY A 214 -14.72 8.97 46.65
CA GLY A 214 -13.87 10.06 47.14
C GLY A 214 -14.56 10.92 48.19
N THR A 215 -15.81 11.33 47.92
CA THR A 215 -16.63 12.11 48.86
C THR A 215 -16.96 11.34 50.13
N ALA A 216 -17.36 10.07 50.01
CA ALA A 216 -17.59 9.20 51.17
C ALA A 216 -16.31 9.05 52.01
N SER A 217 -15.16 8.86 51.38
CA SER A 217 -13.87 8.76 52.09
C SER A 217 -13.57 10.02 52.90
N CYS A 218 -13.79 11.21 52.33
CA CYS A 218 -13.66 12.47 53.06
C CYS A 218 -14.60 12.56 54.27
N ALA A 219 -15.86 12.14 54.11
CA ALA A 219 -16.85 12.18 55.18
C ALA A 219 -16.46 11.29 56.38
N PHE A 220 -15.72 10.19 56.13
CA PHE A 220 -15.18 9.31 57.16
C PHE A 220 -13.76 9.69 57.64
N GLY A 221 -13.25 10.89 57.30
CA GLY A 221 -11.92 11.34 57.69
C GLY A 221 -10.77 10.55 57.03
N ARG A 222 -11.03 9.84 55.93
CA ARG A 222 -10.04 9.10 55.16
C ARG A 222 -9.53 9.92 53.98
N MET A 223 -8.26 9.71 53.62
CA MET A 223 -7.67 10.37 52.45
C MET A 223 -8.41 9.96 51.15
N PRO A 224 -8.91 10.91 50.33
CA PRO A 224 -9.76 10.63 49.17
C PRO A 224 -8.94 10.25 47.93
N LYS A 225 -8.24 9.11 47.99
CA LYS A 225 -7.38 8.61 46.90
C LYS A 225 -8.12 8.51 45.55
N GLU A 226 -9.43 8.31 45.56
CA GLU A 226 -10.24 8.19 44.35
C GLU A 226 -10.40 9.52 43.58
N PHE A 227 -10.26 10.69 44.22
CA PHE A 227 -10.29 11.95 43.50
C PHE A 227 -9.11 12.10 42.51
N PHE A 228 -8.01 11.41 42.74
CA PHE A 228 -6.89 11.40 41.80
C PHE A 228 -7.21 10.69 40.48
N ARG A 229 -8.28 9.87 40.41
CA ARG A 229 -8.77 9.28 39.15
C ARG A 229 -9.59 10.25 38.31
N VAL A 230 -10.12 11.30 38.92
CA VAL A 230 -11.05 12.23 38.26
C VAL A 230 -10.41 12.97 37.08
N PRO A 231 -9.22 13.59 37.19
CA PRO A 231 -8.63 14.33 36.08
C PRO A 231 -8.44 13.50 34.79
N PRO A 232 -7.82 12.30 34.80
CA PRO A 232 -7.67 11.52 33.57
C PRO A 232 -8.99 11.01 33.01
N LEU A 233 -9.97 10.64 33.86
CA LEU A 233 -11.31 10.28 33.41
C LEU A 233 -12.03 11.46 32.75
N MET A 234 -11.87 12.67 33.27
CA MET A 234 -12.39 13.90 32.67
C MET A 234 -11.76 14.18 31.30
N VAL A 235 -10.45 13.96 31.12
CA VAL A 235 -9.79 14.09 29.82
C VAL A 235 -10.32 13.05 28.84
N GLY A 236 -10.42 11.78 29.25
CA GLY A 236 -11.01 10.72 28.43
C GLY A 236 -12.45 11.03 28.04
N LEU A 237 -13.26 11.49 28.99
CA LEU A 237 -14.65 11.88 28.77
C LEU A 237 -14.76 13.09 27.84
N TYR A 238 -13.91 14.10 28.00
CA TYR A 238 -13.86 15.27 27.11
C TYR A 238 -13.53 14.86 25.67
N ILE A 239 -12.55 13.98 25.48
CA ILE A 239 -12.25 13.41 24.17
C ILE A 239 -13.50 12.69 23.67
N ALA A 240 -14.03 11.72 24.43
CA ALA A 240 -15.24 10.92 24.13
C ALA A 240 -16.48 11.75 23.79
N TRP A 241 -16.62 12.96 24.36
CA TRP A 241 -17.76 13.84 24.17
C TRP A 241 -17.61 14.79 22.99
N SER A 242 -16.37 15.09 22.59
CA SER A 242 -16.06 16.12 21.60
C SER A 242 -15.80 15.51 20.21
N PRO A 243 -16.74 15.63 19.25
CA PRO A 243 -16.56 15.07 17.91
C PRO A 243 -15.40 15.72 17.17
N SER A 244 -15.09 16.99 17.47
CA SER A 244 -13.95 17.70 16.88
C SER A 244 -12.62 17.12 17.36
N MET A 245 -12.51 16.75 18.64
CA MET A 245 -11.32 16.12 19.20
C MET A 245 -11.11 14.71 18.65
N HIS A 246 -12.19 13.91 18.53
CA HIS A 246 -12.12 12.62 17.85
C HIS A 246 -11.64 12.74 16.42
N ARG A 247 -12.21 13.68 15.65
CA ARG A 247 -11.78 13.91 14.26
C ARG A 247 -10.31 14.30 14.18
N ARG A 248 -9.81 15.14 15.10
CA ARG A 248 -8.38 15.51 15.15
C ARG A 248 -7.49 14.33 15.53
N ALA A 249 -7.88 13.53 16.52
CA ALA A 249 -7.13 12.35 16.94
C ALA A 249 -7.10 11.28 15.84
N HIS A 250 -8.25 10.98 15.22
CA HIS A 250 -8.32 10.12 14.04
C HIS A 250 -7.50 10.69 12.88
N GLY A 251 -7.54 12.00 12.63
CA GLY A 251 -6.72 12.64 11.60
C GLY A 251 -5.22 12.55 11.88
N CYS A 252 -4.80 12.60 13.14
CA CYS A 252 -3.41 12.39 13.54
C CYS A 252 -2.98 10.93 13.32
N LEU A 253 -3.77 9.97 13.81
CA LEU A 253 -3.51 8.54 13.60
C LEU A 253 -3.52 8.19 12.11
N ARG A 254 -4.49 8.70 11.36
CA ARG A 254 -4.58 8.53 9.90
C ARG A 254 -3.34 9.07 9.21
N ARG A 255 -2.86 10.27 9.57
CA ARG A 255 -1.58 10.80 9.04
C ARG A 255 -0.41 9.88 9.36
N GLN A 256 -0.34 9.31 10.57
CA GLN A 256 0.70 8.34 10.92
C GLN A 256 0.57 7.03 10.12
N TYR A 257 -0.64 6.54 9.88
CA TYR A 257 -0.91 5.37 9.04
C TYR A 257 -0.62 5.62 7.56
N ASP A 258 -1.00 6.78 7.03
CA ASP A 258 -0.76 7.17 5.65
C ASP A 258 0.74 7.35 5.41
N THR A 259 1.48 7.91 6.38
CA THR A 259 2.96 7.94 6.36
C THR A 259 3.55 6.53 6.29
N ARG A 260 2.88 5.51 6.84
CA ARG A 260 3.30 4.11 6.72
C ARG A 260 2.88 3.49 5.38
N LYS A 261 1.72 3.84 4.80
CA LYS A 261 1.35 3.43 3.43
C LYS A 261 2.42 3.92 2.43
N LYS A 262 2.92 5.15 2.62
CA LYS A 262 4.07 5.70 1.88
C LYS A 262 5.36 4.88 2.07
N ARG A 263 5.60 4.30 3.26
CA ARG A 263 6.72 3.37 3.48
C ARG A 263 6.52 2.03 2.78
N THR A 264 5.30 1.55 2.65
CA THR A 264 4.98 0.33 1.88
C THR A 264 5.17 0.54 0.38
N ALA A 265 4.75 1.69 -0.15
CA ALA A 265 5.10 2.15 -1.49
C ALA A 265 6.62 2.19 -1.70
N ALA A 266 7.34 2.82 -0.77
CA ALA A 266 8.80 2.88 -0.79
C ALA A 266 9.45 1.49 -0.65
N THR A 267 8.80 0.52 -0.01
CA THR A 267 9.26 -0.87 0.09
C THR A 267 9.06 -1.62 -1.23
N GLY A 268 7.93 -1.41 -1.91
CA GLY A 268 7.69 -1.93 -3.25
C GLY A 268 8.69 -1.37 -4.27
N VAL A 269 8.92 -0.05 -4.20
CA VAL A 269 9.98 0.63 -4.96
C VAL A 269 11.34 0.02 -4.59
N ALA A 270 11.73 -0.02 -3.30
CA ALA A 270 13.00 -0.59 -2.85
C ALA A 270 13.22 -2.07 -3.23
N ALA A 271 12.15 -2.86 -3.36
CA ALA A 271 12.24 -4.22 -3.85
C ALA A 271 12.52 -4.28 -5.36
N LEU A 272 12.00 -3.33 -6.16
CA LEU A 272 12.43 -3.14 -7.56
C LEU A 272 13.90 -2.72 -7.66
N LEU A 273 14.41 -2.01 -6.65
CA LEU A 273 15.77 -1.47 -6.62
C LEU A 273 16.89 -2.50 -6.42
N GLY A 274 16.57 -3.78 -6.19
CA GLY A 274 17.55 -4.87 -6.29
C GLY A 274 18.68 -4.87 -5.24
N GLY A 275 18.41 -4.37 -4.02
CA GLY A 275 19.38 -4.41 -2.92
C GLY A 275 20.37 -3.25 -2.86
N HIS A 276 20.23 -2.26 -3.74
CA HIS A 276 21.05 -1.04 -3.72
C HIS A 276 20.54 -0.03 -2.69
N SER A 277 21.45 0.83 -2.22
CA SER A 277 21.08 1.91 -1.30
C SER A 277 20.34 3.03 -2.03
N MET A 278 19.39 3.69 -1.36
CA MET A 278 18.64 4.80 -1.97
C MET A 278 19.54 5.94 -2.50
N PRO A 279 20.62 6.38 -1.79
CA PRO A 279 21.52 7.40 -2.32
C PRO A 279 22.24 7.00 -3.60
N GLU A 280 22.65 5.73 -3.71
CA GLU A 280 23.31 5.20 -4.91
C GLU A 280 22.37 5.24 -6.12
N ILE A 281 21.13 4.82 -5.93
CA ILE A 281 20.12 4.78 -7.01
C ILE A 281 19.69 6.20 -7.38
N LEU A 282 19.56 7.11 -6.42
CA LEU A 282 19.33 8.53 -6.71
C LEU A 282 20.48 9.13 -7.52
N SER A 283 21.73 8.76 -7.21
CA SER A 283 22.89 9.19 -7.98
C SER A 283 22.86 8.63 -9.40
N GLN A 284 22.57 7.33 -9.56
CA GLN A 284 22.42 6.67 -10.87
C GLN A 284 21.29 7.31 -11.67
N ALA A 285 20.13 7.51 -11.06
CA ALA A 285 18.97 8.10 -11.71
C ALA A 285 19.27 9.52 -12.18
N ARG A 286 19.91 10.37 -11.36
CA ARG A 286 20.30 11.72 -11.79
C ARG A 286 21.26 11.72 -12.98
N ALA A 287 22.23 10.79 -12.99
CA ALA A 287 23.19 10.69 -14.07
C ALA A 287 22.58 10.15 -15.38
N ARG A 288 21.49 9.39 -15.28
CA ARG A 288 20.90 8.63 -16.39
C ARG A 288 19.51 9.12 -16.80
N PHE A 289 18.97 10.14 -16.13
CA PHE A 289 17.68 10.71 -16.50
C PHE A 289 17.80 11.52 -17.79
N ARG A 290 17.02 11.10 -18.78
CA ARG A 290 17.01 11.69 -20.13
C ARG A 290 15.58 11.92 -20.58
N HIS A 291 15.40 12.78 -21.57
CA HIS A 291 14.12 12.97 -22.25
C HIS A 291 14.37 13.10 -23.76
N ILE A 292 13.30 13.01 -24.54
CA ILE A 292 13.30 13.35 -25.97
C ILE A 292 12.27 14.45 -26.21
N ASP A 293 12.57 15.36 -27.13
CA ASP A 293 11.56 16.29 -27.63
C ASP A 293 10.58 15.51 -28.52
N LEU A 294 9.28 15.60 -28.25
CA LEU A 294 8.29 14.76 -28.94
C LEU A 294 8.23 15.02 -30.46
N SER A 295 8.76 16.14 -30.95
CA SER A 295 8.93 16.40 -32.38
C SER A 295 9.97 15.50 -33.06
N GLN A 296 10.87 14.88 -32.30
CA GLN A 296 11.93 13.98 -32.79
C GLN A 296 11.54 12.49 -32.73
N VAL A 297 10.36 12.19 -32.18
CA VAL A 297 9.81 10.83 -32.15
C VAL A 297 9.15 10.54 -33.49
N ASP A 298 9.41 9.37 -34.05
CA ASP A 298 8.91 8.95 -35.36
C ASP A 298 7.84 7.85 -35.22
N GLU A 299 6.85 7.82 -36.13
CA GLU A 299 5.82 6.77 -36.14
C GLU A 299 6.43 5.36 -36.26
N ALA A 300 7.47 5.22 -37.08
CA ALA A 300 8.17 3.96 -37.28
C ALA A 300 8.81 3.43 -35.98
N ASP A 301 9.36 4.32 -35.16
CA ASP A 301 9.97 3.96 -33.88
C ASP A 301 8.91 3.48 -32.88
N ILE A 302 7.72 4.08 -32.89
CA ILE A 302 6.57 3.71 -32.06
C ILE A 302 5.89 2.43 -32.57
N ALA A 303 6.01 2.12 -33.86
CA ALA A 303 5.45 0.93 -34.48
C ALA A 303 6.28 -0.35 -34.24
N ASP A 304 7.60 -0.21 -34.09
CA ASP A 304 8.50 -1.34 -33.85
C ASP A 304 8.69 -1.59 -32.35
N ASN A 305 8.43 -2.81 -31.88
CA ASN A 305 8.64 -3.18 -30.48
C ASN A 305 10.03 -3.74 -30.19
N ARG A 306 10.90 -3.85 -31.20
CA ARG A 306 12.27 -4.33 -31.02
C ARG A 306 13.15 -3.24 -30.39
N PRO A 307 14.06 -3.61 -29.46
CA PRO A 307 15.06 -2.68 -28.94
C PRO A 307 15.85 -2.01 -30.07
N ASN A 308 16.08 -0.70 -29.95
CA ASN A 308 16.94 0.05 -30.87
C ASN A 308 17.87 0.97 -30.06
N PRO A 309 19.11 0.55 -29.78
CA PRO A 309 20.07 1.34 -29.00
C PRO A 309 20.39 2.72 -29.60
N ASP A 310 20.27 2.87 -30.92
CA ASP A 310 20.59 4.13 -31.60
C ASP A 310 19.62 5.25 -31.21
N LEU A 311 18.38 4.92 -30.81
CA LEU A 311 17.40 5.90 -30.35
C LEU A 311 17.82 6.61 -29.05
N PHE A 312 18.69 5.99 -28.25
CA PHE A 312 19.23 6.60 -27.05
C PHE A 312 20.04 7.87 -27.38
N SER A 313 20.71 7.88 -28.54
CA SER A 313 21.47 9.06 -29.00
C SER A 313 20.60 10.26 -29.36
N LYS A 314 19.30 10.05 -29.66
CA LYS A 314 18.33 11.12 -29.93
C LYS A 314 17.87 11.86 -28.65
N THR A 315 18.20 11.35 -27.47
CA THR A 315 17.71 11.90 -26.20
C THR A 315 18.70 12.88 -25.57
N ASN A 316 18.21 13.77 -24.71
CA ASN A 316 19.01 14.75 -23.97
C ASN A 316 19.03 14.42 -22.47
N ALA A 317 20.20 14.49 -21.84
CA ALA A 317 20.30 14.42 -20.39
C ALA A 317 19.58 15.62 -19.75
N THR A 318 18.89 15.40 -18.63
CA THR A 318 18.14 16.46 -17.96
C THR A 318 18.07 16.27 -16.45
N ALA A 319 17.74 17.35 -15.73
CA ALA A 319 17.51 17.27 -14.30
C ALA A 319 16.16 16.60 -14.01
N LEU A 320 16.10 15.84 -12.90
CA LEU A 320 14.84 15.31 -12.38
C LEU A 320 13.86 16.48 -12.12
N GLY A 321 12.61 16.31 -12.55
CA GLY A 321 11.57 17.34 -12.46
C GLY A 321 11.51 18.29 -13.66
N SER A 322 12.39 18.14 -14.65
CA SER A 322 12.40 18.96 -15.87
C SER A 322 11.74 18.28 -17.08
N CYS A 323 11.26 17.05 -16.94
CA CYS A 323 10.56 16.32 -17.99
C CYS A 323 9.04 16.58 -17.88
N ASP A 324 8.37 16.87 -19.00
CA ASP A 324 6.94 17.16 -18.97
C ASP A 324 6.12 15.92 -18.66
N ALA A 325 6.40 14.80 -19.33
CA ALA A 325 5.59 13.60 -19.18
C ALA A 325 6.39 12.30 -19.26
N PHE A 326 5.96 11.33 -18.46
CA PHE A 326 6.31 9.93 -18.65
C PHE A 326 5.24 9.26 -19.53
N ILE A 327 5.62 8.65 -20.64
CA ILE A 327 4.67 7.98 -21.55
C ILE A 327 4.63 6.49 -21.23
N SER A 328 3.54 6.03 -20.64
CA SER A 328 3.28 4.60 -20.41
C SER A 328 2.34 4.06 -21.47
N HIS A 329 2.72 2.96 -22.12
CA HIS A 329 1.93 2.36 -23.20
C HIS A 329 2.27 0.88 -23.41
N SER A 330 1.41 0.14 -24.11
CA SER A 330 1.72 -1.21 -24.56
C SER A 330 2.31 -1.21 -25.97
N TRP A 331 3.42 -1.92 -26.15
CA TRP A 331 4.01 -2.19 -27.46
C TRP A 331 3.18 -3.14 -28.34
N HIS A 332 2.12 -3.76 -27.81
CA HIS A 332 1.24 -4.68 -28.54
C HIS A 332 -0.07 -4.06 -29.00
N ASP A 333 -0.35 -2.80 -28.63
CA ASP A 333 -1.50 -2.08 -29.18
C ASP A 333 -1.24 -1.67 -30.64
N ASP A 334 -2.31 -1.40 -31.39
CA ASP A 334 -2.21 -0.99 -32.78
C ASP A 334 -1.30 0.25 -32.92
N PRO A 335 -0.22 0.17 -33.71
CA PRO A 335 0.80 1.21 -33.74
C PRO A 335 0.28 2.54 -34.30
N LYS A 336 -0.62 2.50 -35.28
CA LYS A 336 -1.20 3.70 -35.89
C LYS A 336 -2.14 4.41 -34.92
N LEU A 337 -2.96 3.63 -34.20
CA LEU A 337 -3.85 4.19 -33.19
C LEU A 337 -3.08 4.77 -32.01
N LYS A 338 -2.01 4.11 -31.58
CA LYS A 338 -1.13 4.59 -30.51
C LYS A 338 -0.43 5.89 -30.93
N TRP A 339 0.12 5.92 -32.14
CA TRP A 339 0.73 7.13 -32.72
C TRP A 339 -0.27 8.28 -32.78
N LYS A 340 -1.47 8.03 -33.28
CA LYS A 340 -2.56 9.01 -33.32
C LYS A 340 -2.92 9.55 -31.94
N ALA A 341 -2.99 8.69 -30.92
CA ALA A 341 -3.25 9.11 -29.54
C ALA A 341 -2.12 10.00 -29.00
N LEU A 342 -0.86 9.61 -29.22
CA LEU A 342 0.32 10.39 -28.82
C LEU A 342 0.36 11.78 -29.50
N GLN A 343 0.05 11.86 -30.79
CA GLN A 343 -0.01 13.14 -31.51
C GLN A 343 -1.19 14.01 -31.06
N ALA A 344 -2.33 13.41 -30.68
CA ALA A 344 -3.45 14.15 -30.12
C ALA A 344 -3.07 14.79 -28.76
N TRP A 345 -2.40 14.02 -27.89
CA TRP A 345 -1.85 14.53 -26.63
C TRP A 345 -0.84 15.66 -26.87
N ARG A 346 0.11 15.46 -27.80
CA ARG A 346 1.09 16.47 -28.21
C ARG A 346 0.43 17.78 -28.63
N ALA A 347 -0.58 17.70 -29.50
CA ALA A 347 -1.29 18.89 -29.99
C ALA A 347 -2.00 19.64 -28.85
N LYS A 348 -2.62 18.92 -27.90
CA LYS A 348 -3.22 19.50 -26.69
C LYS A 348 -2.15 20.20 -25.84
N PHE A 349 -1.00 19.57 -25.63
CA PHE A 349 0.11 20.15 -24.88
C PHE A 349 0.63 21.44 -25.54
N ILE A 350 0.90 21.42 -26.84
CA ILE A 350 1.37 22.61 -27.59
C ILE A 350 0.34 23.73 -27.50
N ALA A 351 -0.96 23.43 -27.64
CA ALA A 351 -2.01 24.44 -27.51
C ALA A 351 -2.08 25.06 -26.11
N GLN A 352 -1.73 24.30 -25.06
CA GLN A 352 -1.74 24.77 -23.67
C GLN A 352 -0.47 25.52 -23.26
N HIS A 353 0.69 25.09 -23.76
CA HIS A 353 2.00 25.54 -23.27
C HIS A 353 2.82 26.34 -24.29
N GLY A 354 2.41 26.35 -25.57
CA GLY A 354 3.09 27.10 -26.63
C GLY A 354 4.47 26.55 -27.03
N ARG A 355 4.79 25.30 -26.66
CA ARG A 355 6.06 24.62 -26.97
C ARG A 355 5.87 23.11 -27.12
N GLU A 356 6.87 22.44 -27.69
CA GLU A 356 6.92 20.97 -27.72
C GLU A 356 7.06 20.37 -26.30
N PRO A 357 6.42 19.22 -26.04
CA PRO A 357 6.63 18.49 -24.80
C PRO A 357 7.94 17.71 -24.84
N THR A 358 8.66 17.76 -23.73
CA THR A 358 9.78 16.87 -23.42
C THR A 358 9.23 15.62 -22.72
N VAL A 359 9.53 14.45 -23.25
CA VAL A 359 8.93 13.21 -22.78
C VAL A 359 9.96 12.15 -22.44
N TRP A 360 9.61 11.30 -21.48
CA TRP A 360 10.32 10.06 -21.19
C TRP A 360 9.55 8.90 -21.83
N ILE A 361 10.18 8.19 -22.76
CA ILE A 361 9.66 6.98 -23.41
C ILE A 361 10.72 5.89 -23.25
N ASP A 362 10.34 4.72 -22.74
CA ASP A 362 11.22 3.59 -22.43
C ASP A 362 12.23 3.28 -23.54
N LYS A 363 11.76 3.12 -24.79
CA LYS A 363 12.61 2.74 -25.92
C LYS A 363 13.67 3.80 -26.28
N TYR A 364 13.39 5.08 -26.00
CA TYR A 364 14.33 6.17 -26.24
C TYR A 364 15.24 6.44 -25.04
N CYS A 365 14.67 6.45 -23.84
CA CYS A 365 15.34 6.97 -22.65
C CYS A 365 16.05 5.89 -21.82
N LEU A 366 15.77 4.61 -22.06
CA LEU A 366 16.53 3.51 -21.50
C LEU A 366 17.74 3.18 -22.39
N ASP A 367 18.89 3.02 -21.77
CA ASP A 367 20.06 2.44 -22.39
C ASP A 367 19.82 0.95 -22.62
N GLN A 368 19.43 0.61 -23.85
CA GLN A 368 19.11 -0.76 -24.25
C GLN A 368 20.32 -1.71 -24.11
N THR A 369 21.55 -1.19 -23.99
CA THR A 369 22.75 -1.98 -23.74
C THR A 369 22.95 -2.32 -22.26
N ASN A 370 22.28 -1.59 -21.36
CA ASN A 370 22.39 -1.75 -19.92
C ASN A 370 21.05 -1.52 -19.19
N ILE A 371 20.03 -2.24 -19.65
CA ILE A 371 18.65 -2.06 -19.22
C ILE A 371 18.45 -2.25 -17.70
N ASP A 372 19.25 -3.12 -17.07
CA ASP A 372 19.13 -3.44 -15.65
C ASP A 372 19.40 -2.24 -14.72
N ILE A 373 20.34 -1.34 -15.09
CA ILE A 373 20.59 -0.10 -14.31
C ILE A 373 19.38 0.83 -14.43
N ASP A 374 18.86 1.01 -15.62
CA ASP A 374 17.77 1.96 -15.85
C ASP A 374 16.43 1.47 -15.30
N LEU A 375 16.15 0.17 -15.38
CA LEU A 375 14.96 -0.42 -14.77
C LEU A 375 14.93 -0.26 -13.25
N ARG A 376 16.10 -0.30 -12.59
CA ARG A 376 16.19 0.05 -11.16
C ARG A 376 15.86 1.52 -10.93
N CYS A 377 16.25 2.42 -11.83
CA CYS A 377 15.98 3.85 -11.68
C CYS A 377 14.57 4.26 -12.10
N LEU A 378 13.79 3.36 -12.72
CA LEU A 378 12.48 3.66 -13.30
C LEU A 378 11.50 4.37 -12.36
N PRO A 379 11.37 3.98 -11.07
CA PRO A 379 10.52 4.72 -10.14
C PRO A 379 10.95 6.20 -10.00
N ILE A 380 12.26 6.45 -9.94
CA ILE A 380 12.79 7.81 -9.82
C ILE A 380 12.60 8.59 -11.12
N PHE A 381 12.78 7.94 -12.28
CA PHE A 381 12.50 8.55 -13.58
C PHE A 381 11.05 9.00 -13.73
N MET A 382 10.09 8.17 -13.29
CA MET A 382 8.68 8.56 -13.24
C MET A 382 8.44 9.76 -12.33
N SER A 383 9.04 9.78 -11.13
CA SER A 383 8.94 10.94 -10.23
C SER A 383 9.64 12.20 -10.75
N GLY A 384 10.54 12.05 -11.72
CA GLY A 384 11.23 13.14 -12.40
C GLY A 384 10.40 13.77 -13.54
N CYS A 385 9.21 13.24 -13.82
CA CYS A 385 8.28 13.75 -14.82
C CYS A 385 7.12 14.51 -14.15
N SER A 386 6.58 15.53 -14.82
CA SER A 386 5.51 16.37 -14.26
C SER A 386 4.13 15.69 -14.27
N GLN A 387 3.90 14.76 -15.21
CA GLN A 387 2.68 13.98 -15.33
C GLN A 387 2.94 12.58 -15.91
N LEU A 388 1.96 11.69 -15.78
CA LEU A 388 1.93 10.39 -16.44
C LEU A 388 0.92 10.44 -17.58
N VAL A 389 1.36 10.13 -18.79
CA VAL A 389 0.48 9.98 -19.95
C VAL A 389 0.32 8.50 -20.24
N VAL A 390 -0.90 8.00 -20.11
CA VAL A 390 -1.23 6.60 -20.36
C VAL A 390 -1.91 6.47 -21.70
N LEU A 391 -1.21 5.88 -22.68
CA LEU A 391 -1.81 5.50 -23.96
C LEU A 391 -2.51 4.15 -23.77
N PHE A 392 -3.78 4.20 -23.36
CA PHE A 392 -4.55 3.07 -22.89
C PHE A 392 -5.26 2.34 -24.04
N GLY A 393 -4.64 1.26 -24.53
CA GLY A 393 -5.24 0.36 -25.52
C GLY A 393 -5.65 -1.01 -24.97
N PRO A 394 -6.20 -1.89 -25.84
CA PRO A 394 -6.76 -3.18 -25.43
C PRO A 394 -5.77 -4.10 -24.72
N THR A 395 -4.47 -3.97 -24.98
CA THR A 395 -3.43 -4.81 -24.39
C THR A 395 -2.73 -4.15 -23.20
N TYR A 396 -3.00 -2.89 -22.86
CA TYR A 396 -2.30 -2.19 -21.78
C TYR A 396 -2.34 -2.95 -20.45
N LEU A 397 -3.53 -3.42 -20.04
CA LEU A 397 -3.71 -4.15 -18.79
C LEU A 397 -3.24 -5.61 -18.82
N SER A 398 -2.90 -6.16 -19.99
CA SER A 398 -2.26 -7.47 -20.07
C SER A 398 -0.74 -7.37 -19.90
N ARG A 399 -0.14 -6.17 -19.88
CA ARG A 399 1.31 -5.98 -19.72
C ARG A 399 1.67 -5.62 -18.28
N LEU A 400 2.44 -6.48 -17.62
CA LEU A 400 2.74 -6.31 -16.20
C LEU A 400 3.55 -5.03 -15.94
N TRP A 401 4.51 -4.69 -16.81
CA TRP A 401 5.31 -3.46 -16.70
C TRP A 401 4.44 -2.20 -16.78
N CYS A 402 3.53 -2.10 -17.74
CA CYS A 402 2.62 -0.97 -17.88
C CYS A 402 1.78 -0.76 -16.60
N VAL A 403 1.25 -1.84 -16.04
CA VAL A 403 0.45 -1.75 -14.80
C VAL A 403 1.33 -1.37 -13.58
N VAL A 404 2.56 -1.85 -13.52
CA VAL A 404 3.52 -1.48 -12.47
C VAL A 404 3.89 0.00 -12.57
N GLU A 405 4.10 0.55 -13.77
CA GLU A 405 4.35 1.99 -13.98
C GLU A 405 3.19 2.84 -13.44
N LEU A 406 1.95 2.52 -13.86
CA LEU A 406 0.74 3.19 -13.39
C LEU A 406 0.66 3.21 -11.85
N LEU A 407 0.95 2.07 -11.22
CA LEU A 407 0.87 1.95 -9.76
C LEU A 407 2.03 2.64 -9.08
N THR A 408 3.23 2.58 -9.64
CA THR A 408 4.38 3.26 -9.07
C THR A 408 4.13 4.76 -9.05
N PHE A 409 3.56 5.33 -10.12
CA PHE A 409 3.16 6.73 -10.17
C PHE A 409 2.16 7.10 -9.08
N VAL A 410 1.08 6.33 -8.93
CA VAL A 410 0.06 6.56 -7.87
C VAL A 410 0.63 6.38 -6.46
N GLN A 411 1.53 5.42 -6.27
CA GLN A 411 2.15 5.15 -4.97
C GLN A 411 3.19 6.20 -4.56
N MET A 412 3.72 6.97 -5.53
CA MET A 412 4.62 8.10 -5.28
C MET A 412 3.90 9.37 -4.81
N ASP A 413 2.63 9.25 -4.41
CA ASP A 413 1.79 10.35 -3.90
C ASP A 413 1.59 11.46 -4.93
N LEU A 414 1.76 11.13 -6.23
CA LEU A 414 1.38 12.01 -7.31
C LEU A 414 -0.14 11.98 -7.43
N ASP A 415 -0.72 13.17 -7.60
CA ASP A 415 -2.17 13.33 -7.73
C ASP A 415 -2.66 12.49 -8.92
N ILE A 416 -3.75 11.73 -8.74
CA ILE A 416 -4.40 10.98 -9.82
C ILE A 416 -4.84 11.94 -10.94
N GLY A 417 -5.09 13.21 -10.61
CA GLY A 417 -5.33 14.27 -11.58
C GLY A 417 -4.15 14.57 -12.52
N LEU A 418 -2.93 14.11 -12.20
CA LEU A 418 -1.75 14.19 -13.06
C LEU A 418 -1.60 12.98 -14.00
N ILE A 419 -2.59 12.11 -14.05
CA ILE A 419 -2.64 11.01 -15.03
C ILE A 419 -3.52 11.45 -16.20
N ASP A 420 -2.91 11.79 -17.33
CA ASP A 420 -3.63 12.04 -18.59
C ASP A 420 -3.82 10.71 -19.32
N LEU A 421 -5.06 10.26 -19.44
CA LEU A 421 -5.39 8.97 -20.03
C LEU A 421 -5.98 9.17 -21.43
N ASP A 422 -5.20 8.79 -22.44
CA ASP A 422 -5.60 8.85 -23.85
C ASP A 422 -5.89 7.44 -24.39
N LEU A 423 -7.07 7.27 -24.97
CA LEU A 423 -7.57 5.96 -25.41
C LEU A 423 -7.06 5.60 -26.80
N VAL A 424 -6.42 4.44 -26.91
CA VAL A 424 -5.94 3.89 -28.19
C VAL A 424 -7.08 3.08 -28.82
N CYS A 425 -7.91 3.74 -29.64
CA CYS A 425 -9.03 3.09 -30.35
C CYS A 425 -9.32 3.75 -31.72
N PRO A 426 -9.92 3.02 -32.69
CA PRO A 426 -10.05 3.47 -34.08
C PRO A 426 -10.62 4.88 -34.28
N ASN A 427 -11.61 5.23 -33.46
CA ASN A 427 -12.35 6.49 -33.56
C ASN A 427 -11.95 7.51 -32.47
N GLY A 428 -10.79 7.31 -31.83
CA GLY A 428 -10.27 8.16 -30.77
C GLY A 428 -11.12 8.17 -29.50
N SER A 429 -10.73 9.00 -28.53
CA SER A 429 -11.33 9.00 -27.20
C SER A 429 -12.83 9.31 -27.19
N ARG A 430 -13.42 9.93 -28.22
CA ARG A 430 -14.87 10.22 -28.27
C ARG A 430 -15.74 8.99 -28.56
N ASN A 431 -15.16 7.86 -28.93
CA ASN A 431 -15.92 6.66 -29.23
C ASN A 431 -16.44 5.98 -27.95
N LYS A 432 -17.76 6.02 -27.73
CA LYS A 432 -18.43 5.34 -26.62
C LYS A 432 -18.18 3.83 -26.62
N GLU A 433 -18.14 3.20 -27.80
CA GLU A 433 -17.91 1.76 -27.93
C GLU A 433 -16.48 1.37 -27.55
N GLY A 434 -15.50 2.16 -27.98
CA GLY A 434 -14.09 2.00 -27.61
C GLY A 434 -13.89 2.12 -26.11
N ARG A 435 -14.51 3.14 -25.48
CA ARG A 435 -14.53 3.29 -24.01
C ARG A 435 -15.15 2.08 -23.32
N ALA A 436 -16.30 1.62 -23.79
CA ALA A 436 -16.99 0.47 -23.20
C ALA A 436 -16.16 -0.81 -23.33
N ALA A 437 -15.46 -1.01 -24.46
CA ALA A 437 -14.56 -2.15 -24.64
C ALA A 437 -13.39 -2.11 -23.65
N LEU A 438 -12.75 -0.95 -23.49
CA LEU A 438 -11.65 -0.75 -22.56
C LEU A 438 -12.09 -0.87 -21.09
N ALA A 439 -13.30 -0.41 -20.77
CA ALA A 439 -13.91 -0.61 -19.45
C ALA A 439 -14.11 -2.11 -19.14
N ARG A 440 -14.56 -2.92 -20.11
CA ARG A 440 -14.67 -4.39 -19.94
C ARG A 440 -13.30 -5.05 -19.71
N THR A 441 -12.25 -4.55 -20.37
CA THR A 441 -10.87 -5.02 -20.09
C THR A 441 -10.47 -4.70 -18.66
N ALA A 442 -10.83 -3.52 -18.14
CA ALA A 442 -10.58 -3.17 -16.74
C ALA A 442 -11.38 -4.07 -15.78
N ASP A 443 -12.66 -4.35 -16.04
CA ASP A 443 -13.48 -5.20 -15.17
C ASP A 443 -12.96 -6.64 -15.04
N THR A 444 -12.26 -7.13 -16.07
CA THR A 444 -11.68 -8.48 -16.11
C THR A 444 -10.20 -8.51 -15.73
N PHE A 445 -9.63 -7.37 -15.32
CA PHE A 445 -8.22 -7.24 -15.00
C PHE A 445 -7.79 -8.18 -13.86
N CYS A 446 -6.65 -8.85 -14.06
CA CYS A 446 -6.02 -9.65 -13.03
C CYS A 446 -4.50 -9.67 -13.24
N VAL A 447 -3.75 -9.14 -12.27
CA VAL A 447 -2.28 -9.04 -12.36
C VAL A 447 -1.58 -10.38 -12.59
N SER A 448 -2.11 -11.47 -12.05
CA SER A 448 -1.54 -12.82 -12.25
C SER A 448 -1.61 -13.30 -13.71
N LYS A 449 -2.54 -12.74 -14.50
CA LYS A 449 -2.70 -13.02 -15.93
C LYS A 449 -1.87 -12.10 -16.82
N CYS A 450 -1.25 -11.05 -16.27
CA CYS A 450 -0.39 -10.17 -17.05
C CYS A 450 0.86 -10.90 -17.55
N GLU A 451 1.39 -10.43 -18.66
CA GLU A 451 2.55 -10.94 -19.36
C GLU A 451 3.74 -9.98 -19.21
N CYS A 452 4.95 -10.55 -19.18
CA CYS A 452 6.20 -9.84 -19.40
C CYS A 452 6.92 -10.51 -20.57
N PHE A 453 7.80 -9.75 -21.22
CA PHE A 453 8.72 -10.31 -22.21
C PHE A 453 9.63 -11.38 -21.58
N ASN A 454 10.18 -11.11 -20.39
CA ASN A 454 11.00 -12.05 -19.64
C ASN A 454 10.17 -12.71 -18.52
N VAL A 455 10.11 -14.05 -18.52
CA VAL A 455 9.37 -14.84 -17.50
C VAL A 455 9.96 -14.67 -16.10
N GLY A 456 11.28 -14.56 -15.99
CA GLY A 456 11.96 -14.30 -14.72
C GLY A 456 11.57 -12.94 -14.14
N ASP A 457 11.50 -11.91 -14.98
CA ASP A 457 11.07 -10.57 -14.54
C ASP A 457 9.60 -10.54 -14.15
N LYS A 458 8.73 -11.31 -14.84
CA LYS A 458 7.35 -11.52 -14.39
C LYS A 458 7.30 -12.02 -12.96
N GLN A 459 8.04 -13.08 -12.64
CA GLN A 459 8.02 -13.64 -11.29
C GLN A 459 8.58 -12.65 -10.25
N LYS A 460 9.66 -11.94 -10.57
CA LYS A 460 10.22 -10.90 -9.68
C LYS A 460 9.20 -9.81 -9.40
N LEU A 461 8.56 -9.25 -10.44
CA LEU A 461 7.56 -8.19 -10.30
C LEU A 461 6.33 -8.67 -9.52
N LEU A 462 5.85 -9.88 -9.77
CA LEU A 462 4.77 -10.46 -8.98
C LEU A 462 5.17 -10.61 -7.49
N ASN A 463 6.39 -11.04 -7.20
CA ASN A 463 6.87 -11.13 -5.82
C ASN A 463 6.95 -9.74 -5.15
N VAL A 464 7.42 -8.73 -5.87
CA VAL A 464 7.43 -7.33 -5.41
C VAL A 464 6.01 -6.84 -5.11
N ILE A 465 5.07 -7.09 -6.03
CA ILE A 465 3.66 -6.75 -5.87
C ILE A 465 3.06 -7.46 -4.65
N TYR A 466 3.33 -8.75 -4.49
CA TYR A 466 2.86 -9.51 -3.34
C TYR A 466 3.43 -8.96 -2.01
N ALA A 467 4.73 -8.66 -1.97
CA ALA A 467 5.37 -8.09 -0.79
C ALA A 467 4.79 -6.71 -0.44
N GLY A 468 4.60 -5.84 -1.44
CA GLY A 468 4.06 -4.49 -1.26
C GLY A 468 2.58 -4.46 -0.89
N PHE A 469 1.74 -5.27 -1.54
CA PHE A 469 0.28 -5.20 -1.40
C PHE A 469 -0.29 -6.29 -0.48
N GLY A 470 0.55 -7.22 -0.03
CA GLY A 470 0.18 -8.37 0.80
C GLY A 470 -0.51 -9.49 0.04
N ASP A 471 -1.33 -9.17 -0.96
CA ASP A 471 -1.92 -10.11 -1.90
C ASP A 471 -2.22 -9.44 -3.26
N MET A 472 -2.45 -10.26 -4.28
CA MET A 472 -2.73 -9.80 -5.66
C MET A 472 -4.09 -9.11 -5.81
N ARG A 473 -5.08 -9.43 -4.95
CA ARG A 473 -6.42 -8.82 -5.01
C ARG A 473 -6.38 -7.36 -4.57
N ASN A 474 -5.55 -7.03 -3.58
CA ASN A 474 -5.33 -5.65 -3.15
C ASN A 474 -4.63 -4.84 -4.24
N PHE A 475 -3.63 -5.42 -4.91
CA PHE A 475 -3.02 -4.78 -6.07
C PHE A 475 -4.05 -4.51 -7.18
N ASN A 476 -4.83 -5.52 -7.57
CA ASN A 476 -5.88 -5.37 -8.58
C ASN A 476 -6.86 -4.24 -8.21
N ARG A 477 -7.27 -4.16 -6.94
CA ARG A 477 -8.18 -3.12 -6.46
C ARG A 477 -7.57 -1.72 -6.59
N GLU A 478 -6.30 -1.54 -6.27
CA GLU A 478 -5.62 -0.24 -6.36
C GLU A 478 -5.42 0.17 -7.83
N VAL A 479 -5.14 -0.77 -8.75
CA VAL A 479 -5.11 -0.52 -10.21
C VAL A 479 -6.46 -0.02 -10.70
N LEU A 480 -7.53 -0.76 -10.38
CA LEU A 480 -8.88 -0.38 -10.79
C LEU A 480 -9.32 0.94 -10.16
N ARG A 481 -8.90 1.22 -8.92
CA ARG A 481 -9.14 2.50 -8.27
C ARG A 481 -8.44 3.64 -9.00
N ALA A 482 -7.17 3.47 -9.39
CA ALA A 482 -6.43 4.47 -10.15
C ALA A 482 -7.12 4.78 -11.47
N LEU A 483 -7.46 3.75 -12.26
CA LEU A 483 -8.17 3.90 -13.54
C LEU A 483 -9.57 4.50 -13.41
N ARG A 484 -10.29 4.18 -12.33
CA ARG A 484 -11.59 4.81 -12.04
C ARG A 484 -11.43 6.29 -11.72
N GLY A 485 -10.35 6.66 -11.02
CA GLY A 485 -10.04 8.03 -10.66
C GLY A 485 -9.72 8.94 -11.86
N THR A 486 -9.24 8.39 -12.97
CA THR A 486 -8.99 9.14 -14.22
C THR A 486 -10.26 9.38 -15.06
N GLY A 487 -11.44 8.96 -14.57
CA GLY A 487 -12.71 9.12 -15.29
C GLY A 487 -12.97 8.04 -16.34
N MET A 488 -12.13 7.01 -16.46
CA MET A 488 -12.33 5.92 -17.42
C MET A 488 -13.60 5.08 -17.15
N CYS A 489 -14.06 5.05 -15.90
CA CYS A 489 -15.15 4.19 -15.44
C CYS A 489 -16.30 4.96 -14.78
N THR A 490 -16.44 6.28 -15.00
CA THR A 490 -17.69 6.96 -14.64
C THR A 490 -18.78 6.39 -15.55
N THR A 491 -19.58 5.50 -14.98
CA THR A 491 -20.70 4.79 -15.61
C THR A 491 -21.51 5.71 -16.52
N VAL A 492 -21.67 5.27 -17.77
CA VAL A 492 -22.75 5.68 -18.67
C VAL A 492 -24.08 5.27 -18.07
#